data_AF-A0A7F8QYK3-F1
#
_entry.id   AF-A0A7F8QYK3-F1
#
_cell.length_a   1.000
_cell.length_b   1.000
_cell.length_c   1.000
_cell.angle_alpha   90.00
_cell.angle_beta   90.00
_cell.angle_gamma   90.00
#
_symmetry.space_group_name_H-M   'P 1'
#
loop_
_entity.id
_entity.type
_entity.pdbx_description
1 polymer ?
#
loop_
_entity_poly.entity_id
_entity_poly.type
_entity_poly.pdbx_seq_one_letter_code
_entity_poly.pdbx_strand_id
1 'polypeptide(L)'
;MMTGIPPITPMMPGLGIVPPPIPPDMPVVKEIIHCKSCTLFPPNPNLPPPATRERPPGCKTVFVGGLPENGTEQIIVEVFEQCGEIIAIRKSKKNFCHIRFAEEYMVDKALYLSGYRIRLGSSTDKKDTGRLHVDFAQARDDLYEWECKQRMLAREERHRRRMEEERLHPPSPPPVVHYSDHECSIVAEKLKDDSKFSEAVQTLLTWIERGEVNRRSANNFYSMIQSANSHVRRLVNEKAAHEKDMEEAKEKFKQALSGILIQFEQIVAVYHSASKQKAWDHFTKAQRKNISVWCKQAEEIRNIHNDELMGIRREEEMEMSDDEIEETTETKETEESALVSQAEALKEENDSLRWQLDAYRNEVELLKQEQGKAPREDDPNKEQQLKLLQQALQGMQQHLLKVQEEYKRKEAELEKVKDDKLQVEKMLENLKEKESCATRLCTSSQDSDYPLEKTLNSSPIKSEREALLVGIISTFLHVHPFGASIEYICSYLHRLDNKICTSDVECLMGRLQHTFRQEMTGVGASLEKRWKFCGFEGLKLT
;
A
#
# COMPACT_ATOMS: atom_id res chain seq x y z
N MET A 1 -34.09 28.13 17.45
CA MET A 1 -32.93 28.09 16.53
C MET A 1 -31.82 27.36 17.29
N MET A 2 -31.61 26.06 17.04
CA MET A 2 -30.53 25.46 16.19
C MET A 2 -29.13 25.76 16.76
N THR A 3 -28.15 24.88 17.01
CA THR A 3 -27.72 23.51 16.56
C THR A 3 -26.58 23.07 17.52
N GLY A 4 -26.05 21.85 17.66
CA GLY A 4 -26.18 20.57 16.99
C GLY A 4 -25.14 19.60 17.60
N ILE A 5 -25.59 18.41 18.01
CA ILE A 5 -24.76 17.25 18.36
C ILE A 5 -24.43 16.56 17.02
N PRO A 6 -23.18 16.11 16.76
CA PRO A 6 -22.82 15.56 15.45
C PRO A 6 -23.55 14.23 15.19
N PRO A 7 -23.82 13.90 13.91
CA PRO A 7 -24.55 12.70 13.54
C PRO A 7 -23.66 11.46 13.67
N ILE A 8 -24.19 10.42 14.31
CA ILE A 8 -23.63 9.07 14.26
C ILE A 8 -23.98 8.50 12.89
N THR A 9 -22.98 8.35 12.03
CA THR A 9 -23.10 7.64 10.75
C THR A 9 -23.30 6.14 11.02
N PRO A 10 -24.22 5.44 10.33
CA PRO A 10 -24.38 4.00 10.45
C PRO A 10 -23.45 3.30 9.46
N MET A 11 -22.51 2.51 9.95
CA MET A 11 -21.81 1.46 9.18
C MET A 11 -21.96 0.15 9.95
N MET A 12 -22.88 -0.70 9.49
CA MET A 12 -22.64 -2.11 9.13
C MET A 12 -23.99 -2.82 8.90
N PRO A 13 -24.23 -3.40 7.71
CA PRO A 13 -25.36 -4.28 7.45
C PRO A 13 -25.01 -5.71 7.88
N GLY A 14 -25.73 -6.26 8.85
CA GLY A 14 -25.48 -7.63 9.30
C GLY A 14 -26.47 -8.15 10.33
N LEU A 15 -27.48 -8.87 9.83
CA LEU A 15 -28.25 -9.91 10.52
C LEU A 15 -29.09 -9.49 11.74
N GLY A 16 -30.10 -8.67 11.48
CA GLY A 16 -31.34 -8.68 12.25
C GLY A 16 -32.50 -8.63 11.28
N ILE A 17 -33.17 -9.76 11.03
CA ILE A 17 -34.44 -9.78 10.29
C ILE A 17 -35.47 -9.12 11.22
N VAL A 18 -35.50 -7.79 11.20
CA VAL A 18 -36.64 -7.02 11.68
C VAL A 18 -37.61 -7.02 10.51
N PRO A 19 -38.83 -7.59 10.65
CA PRO A 19 -39.83 -7.46 9.61
C PRO A 19 -40.06 -5.98 9.33
N PRO A 20 -40.16 -5.55 8.06
CA PRO A 20 -40.38 -4.15 7.74
C PRO A 20 -41.67 -3.65 8.40
N PRO A 21 -41.75 -2.36 8.78
CA PRO A 21 -42.99 -1.78 9.28
C PRO A 21 -44.05 -1.91 8.19
N ILE A 22 -45.20 -2.46 8.54
CA ILE A 22 -46.34 -2.58 7.62
C ILE A 22 -46.78 -1.15 7.24
N PRO A 23 -46.89 -0.80 5.95
CA PRO A 23 -47.34 0.51 5.50
C PRO A 23 -48.76 0.83 6.02
N PRO A 24 -49.07 2.09 6.37
CA PRO A 24 -50.34 2.47 7.01
C PRO A 24 -51.59 2.40 6.11
N ASP A 25 -51.47 2.07 4.82
CA ASP A 25 -52.52 2.28 3.81
C ASP A 25 -53.00 1.01 3.06
N MET A 26 -52.98 -0.15 3.72
CA MET A 26 -53.68 -1.34 3.18
C MET A 26 -55.06 -1.45 3.84
N PRO A 27 -56.19 -1.53 3.08
CA PRO A 27 -57.49 -1.80 3.66
C PRO A 27 -57.49 -3.24 4.17
N VAL A 28 -57.18 -3.42 5.46
CA VAL A 28 -57.16 -4.74 6.05
C VAL A 28 -58.61 -5.22 6.23
N VAL A 29 -59.04 -6.11 5.34
CA VAL A 29 -60.35 -6.77 5.44
C VAL A 29 -60.32 -7.67 6.67
N LYS A 30 -60.87 -7.17 7.77
CA LYS A 30 -61.04 -7.93 9.02
C LYS A 30 -62.14 -8.99 8.80
N GLU A 31 -61.83 -10.26 9.03
CA GLU A 31 -62.78 -11.37 8.87
C GLU A 31 -63.60 -11.61 10.14
N ILE A 32 -64.71 -12.35 10.06
CA ILE A 32 -65.50 -12.73 11.24
C ILE A 32 -64.77 -13.85 12.00
N ILE A 33 -64.40 -13.59 13.25
CA ILE A 33 -63.71 -14.57 14.10
C ILE A 33 -64.75 -15.31 14.96
N HIS A 34 -64.82 -16.62 14.79
CA HIS A 34 -65.73 -17.48 15.54
C HIS A 34 -64.96 -18.15 16.69
N CYS A 35 -65.35 -17.85 17.92
CA CYS A 35 -64.90 -18.56 19.13
C CYS A 35 -66.02 -19.51 19.59
N LYS A 36 -65.70 -20.47 20.46
CA LYS A 36 -66.63 -21.45 21.04
C LYS A 36 -67.75 -20.76 21.83
N SER A 37 -67.42 -19.68 22.56
CA SER A 37 -68.38 -18.98 23.44
C SER A 37 -68.85 -17.62 22.91
N CYS A 38 -68.22 -17.07 21.86
CA CYS A 38 -68.54 -15.76 21.31
C CYS A 38 -68.16 -15.62 19.83
N THR A 39 -68.69 -14.59 19.16
CA THR A 39 -68.33 -14.26 17.76
C THR A 39 -67.91 -12.80 17.69
N LEU A 40 -66.77 -12.53 17.02
CA LEU A 40 -66.24 -11.19 16.79
C LEU A 40 -66.54 -10.76 15.35
N PHE A 41 -67.34 -9.71 15.22
CA PHE A 41 -67.66 -9.11 13.92
C PHE A 41 -66.71 -7.94 13.62
N PRO A 42 -66.19 -7.85 12.39
CA PRO A 42 -65.25 -6.80 12.01
C PRO A 42 -65.91 -5.40 12.05
N PRO A 43 -65.14 -4.34 12.32
CA PRO A 43 -65.62 -2.96 12.20
C PRO A 43 -65.96 -2.61 10.74
N ASN A 44 -66.83 -1.62 10.55
CA ASN A 44 -67.13 -1.09 9.22
C ASN A 44 -65.84 -0.51 8.59
N PRO A 45 -65.43 -0.95 7.38
CA PRO A 45 -64.22 -0.47 6.70
C PRO A 45 -64.19 1.05 6.44
N ASN A 46 -65.36 1.70 6.41
CA ASN A 46 -65.49 3.14 6.12
C ASN A 46 -65.30 4.05 7.35
N LEU A 47 -65.01 3.48 8.53
CA LEU A 47 -64.76 4.25 9.75
C LEU A 47 -63.25 4.37 10.00
N PRO A 48 -62.77 5.53 10.50
CA PRO A 48 -61.36 5.70 10.83
C PRO A 48 -60.90 4.66 11.87
N PRO A 49 -59.65 4.16 11.77
CA PRO A 49 -59.08 3.25 12.76
C PRO A 49 -59.19 3.85 14.17
N PRO A 50 -59.46 3.03 15.21
CA PRO A 50 -59.43 3.51 16.59
C PRO A 50 -58.07 4.16 16.91
N ALA A 51 -58.08 5.31 17.59
CA ALA A 51 -56.84 5.95 18.03
C ALA A 51 -56.07 5.01 18.97
N THR A 52 -54.79 4.80 18.69
CA THR A 52 -53.86 4.02 19.52
C THR A 52 -52.86 4.95 20.18
N ARG A 53 -52.46 4.64 21.41
CA ARG A 53 -51.41 5.37 22.12
C ARG A 53 -50.03 5.06 21.54
N GLU A 54 -49.04 5.89 21.88
CA GLU A 54 -47.64 5.55 21.60
C GLU A 54 -47.22 4.32 22.42
N ARG A 55 -46.53 3.37 21.77
CA ARG A 55 -46.07 2.13 22.39
C ARG A 55 -45.04 2.43 23.48
N PRO A 56 -45.31 2.06 24.76
CA PRO A 56 -44.33 2.18 25.83
C PRO A 56 -43.13 1.24 25.61
N PRO A 57 -41.92 1.57 26.10
CA PRO A 57 -40.75 0.68 26.04
C PRO A 57 -41.02 -0.64 26.76
N GLY A 58 -40.74 -1.76 26.09
CA GLY A 58 -40.93 -3.11 26.64
C GLY A 58 -42.39 -3.52 26.82
N CYS A 59 -43.35 -2.83 26.19
CA CYS A 59 -44.78 -3.10 26.36
C CYS A 59 -45.13 -4.54 25.98
N LYS A 60 -45.54 -5.33 26.98
CA LYS A 60 -46.11 -6.67 26.84
C LYS A 60 -47.58 -6.72 27.27
N THR A 61 -48.07 -5.62 27.85
CA THR A 61 -49.42 -5.50 28.39
C THR A 61 -50.31 -4.67 27.48
N VAL A 62 -51.47 -5.22 27.11
CA VAL A 62 -52.54 -4.49 26.40
C VAL A 62 -53.64 -4.08 27.36
N PHE A 63 -54.26 -2.94 27.07
CA PHE A 63 -55.54 -2.52 27.62
C PHE A 63 -56.65 -2.99 26.67
N VAL A 64 -57.69 -3.64 27.23
CA VAL A 64 -58.87 -4.06 26.48
C VAL A 64 -60.11 -3.44 27.12
N GLY A 65 -60.75 -2.50 26.42
CA GLY A 65 -62.00 -1.87 26.82
C GLY A 65 -63.19 -2.36 26.00
N GLY A 66 -64.40 -2.05 26.48
CA GLY A 66 -65.65 -2.33 25.77
C GLY A 66 -66.06 -3.81 25.78
N LEU A 67 -65.64 -4.53 26.83
CA LEU A 67 -66.07 -5.90 27.10
C LEU A 67 -67.57 -5.94 27.47
N PRO A 68 -68.31 -6.99 27.07
CA PRO A 68 -69.70 -7.16 27.47
C PRO A 68 -69.81 -7.33 29.00
N GLU A 69 -70.90 -6.86 29.59
CA GLU A 69 -71.13 -6.88 31.05
C GLU A 69 -71.14 -8.33 31.60
N ASN A 70 -71.70 -9.25 30.81
CA ASN A 70 -71.72 -10.68 31.12
C ASN A 70 -70.47 -11.44 30.64
N GLY A 71 -69.46 -10.76 30.10
CA GLY A 71 -68.22 -11.38 29.61
C GLY A 71 -67.36 -11.91 30.76
N THR A 72 -67.22 -13.23 30.88
CA THR A 72 -66.36 -13.85 31.89
C THR A 72 -64.88 -13.80 31.50
N GLU A 73 -63.98 -14.03 32.47
CA GLU A 73 -62.54 -14.10 32.20
C GLU A 73 -62.19 -15.21 31.20
N GLN A 74 -62.93 -16.33 31.22
CA GLN A 74 -62.74 -17.43 30.29
C GLN A 74 -62.94 -16.99 28.83
N ILE A 75 -63.89 -16.10 28.56
CA ILE A 75 -64.15 -15.58 27.20
C ILE A 75 -63.00 -14.66 26.76
N ILE A 76 -62.41 -13.91 27.70
CA ILE A 76 -61.25 -13.04 27.42
C ILE A 76 -60.04 -13.91 27.09
N VAL A 77 -59.77 -14.96 27.88
CA VAL A 77 -58.71 -15.93 27.59
C VAL A 77 -58.94 -16.54 26.20
N GLU A 78 -60.14 -17.05 25.94
CA GLU A 78 -60.46 -17.72 24.68
C GLU A 78 -60.22 -16.84 23.43
N VAL A 79 -60.53 -15.54 23.53
CA VAL A 79 -60.31 -14.58 22.44
C VAL A 79 -58.84 -14.21 22.29
N PHE A 80 -58.15 -13.89 23.38
CA PHE A 80 -56.80 -13.32 23.34
C PHE A 80 -55.68 -14.35 23.38
N GLU A 81 -55.95 -15.59 23.76
CA GLU A 81 -55.01 -16.72 23.70
C GLU A 81 -54.62 -17.04 22.24
N GLN A 82 -55.52 -16.79 21.29
CA GLN A 82 -55.22 -16.89 19.85
C GLN A 82 -54.16 -15.86 19.39
N CYS A 83 -54.01 -14.76 20.13
CA CYS A 83 -53.01 -13.73 19.82
C CYS A 83 -51.63 -14.06 20.39
N GLY A 84 -51.55 -14.82 21.48
CA GLY A 84 -50.29 -15.20 22.12
C GLY A 84 -50.47 -15.77 23.52
N GLU A 85 -49.37 -16.23 24.11
CA GLU A 85 -49.35 -16.78 25.47
C GLU A 85 -49.62 -15.70 26.52
N ILE A 86 -50.70 -15.87 27.29
CA ILE A 86 -51.14 -14.93 28.32
C ILE A 86 -50.46 -15.28 29.65
N ILE A 87 -49.73 -14.32 30.22
CA ILE A 87 -49.08 -14.43 31.53
C ILE A 87 -50.00 -14.03 32.67
N ALA A 88 -50.79 -12.96 32.47
CA ALA A 88 -51.72 -12.49 33.50
C ALA A 88 -52.88 -11.68 32.91
N ILE A 89 -54.06 -11.82 33.49
CA ILE A 89 -55.23 -11.00 33.19
C ILE A 89 -55.65 -10.25 34.46
N ARG A 90 -55.87 -8.94 34.34
CA ARG A 90 -56.39 -8.09 35.42
C ARG A 90 -57.69 -7.44 34.97
N LYS A 91 -58.84 -8.04 35.30
CA LYS A 91 -60.18 -7.51 34.98
C LYS A 91 -60.63 -6.44 35.98
N SER A 92 -61.14 -5.33 35.46
CA SER A 92 -61.71 -4.24 36.25
C SER A 92 -63.24 -4.32 36.34
N LYS A 93 -63.82 -3.66 37.35
CA LYS A 93 -65.28 -3.53 37.54
C LYS A 93 -65.94 -2.62 36.49
N LYS A 94 -65.16 -1.89 35.69
CA LYS A 94 -65.64 -0.96 34.64
C LYS A 94 -65.52 -1.53 33.22
N ASN A 95 -65.79 -2.83 33.04
CA ASN A 95 -65.82 -3.51 31.74
C ASN A 95 -64.55 -3.32 30.87
N PHE A 96 -63.38 -3.26 31.53
CA PHE A 96 -62.08 -3.28 30.86
C PHE A 96 -61.15 -4.28 31.57
N CYS A 97 -60.14 -4.78 30.87
CA CYS A 97 -59.08 -5.60 31.45
C CYS A 97 -57.70 -5.18 30.94
N HIS A 98 -56.68 -5.56 31.68
CA HIS A 98 -55.29 -5.53 31.21
C HIS A 98 -54.82 -6.97 31.03
N ILE A 99 -54.24 -7.27 29.87
CA ILE A 99 -53.73 -8.61 29.52
C ILE A 99 -52.24 -8.47 29.29
N ARG A 100 -51.44 -9.21 30.05
CA ARG A 100 -49.99 -9.28 29.88
C ARG A 100 -49.63 -10.52 29.11
N PHE A 101 -48.90 -10.37 28.01
CA PHE A 101 -48.37 -11.47 27.20
C PHE A 101 -46.93 -11.82 27.59
N ALA A 102 -46.47 -12.99 27.15
CA ALA A 102 -45.09 -13.44 27.38
C ALA A 102 -44.07 -12.54 26.64
N GLU A 103 -44.41 -12.18 25.39
CA GLU A 103 -43.51 -11.49 24.46
C GLU A 103 -44.09 -10.20 23.90
N GLU A 104 -43.21 -9.24 23.56
CA GLU A 104 -43.60 -7.90 23.09
C GLU A 104 -44.35 -7.94 21.74
N TYR A 105 -44.00 -8.84 20.82
CA TYR A 105 -44.63 -8.92 19.49
C TYR A 105 -46.06 -9.47 19.53
N MET A 106 -46.46 -10.15 20.60
CA MET A 106 -47.83 -10.69 20.76
C MET A 106 -48.86 -9.57 20.96
N VAL A 107 -48.42 -8.44 21.51
CA VAL A 107 -49.21 -7.21 21.70
C VAL A 107 -49.73 -6.68 20.36
N ASP A 108 -48.93 -6.77 19.29
CA ASP A 108 -49.33 -6.32 17.95
C ASP A 108 -50.51 -7.13 17.39
N LYS A 109 -50.52 -8.45 17.64
CA LYS A 109 -51.63 -9.33 17.25
C LYS A 109 -52.90 -9.02 18.05
N ALA A 110 -52.77 -8.73 19.33
CA ALA A 110 -53.91 -8.34 20.16
C ALA A 110 -54.49 -6.98 19.75
N LEU A 111 -53.63 -6.02 19.36
CA LEU A 111 -54.05 -4.69 18.89
C LEU A 111 -54.92 -4.78 17.62
N TYR A 112 -54.69 -5.79 16.78
CA TYR A 112 -55.51 -6.06 15.60
C TYR A 112 -56.99 -6.30 15.92
N LEU A 113 -57.31 -6.83 17.11
CA LEU A 113 -58.68 -7.04 17.57
C LEU A 113 -59.39 -5.74 17.99
N SER A 114 -58.70 -4.60 18.01
CA SER A 114 -59.32 -3.31 18.28
C SER A 114 -60.36 -2.96 17.20
N GLY A 115 -61.55 -2.56 17.64
CA GLY A 115 -62.69 -2.20 16.80
C GLY A 115 -63.68 -3.33 16.52
N TYR A 116 -63.36 -4.59 16.84
CA TYR A 116 -64.29 -5.71 16.65
C TYR A 116 -65.50 -5.62 17.59
N ARG A 117 -66.66 -6.06 17.11
CA ARG A 117 -67.88 -6.18 17.93
C ARG A 117 -68.00 -7.61 18.42
N ILE A 118 -67.94 -7.80 19.73
CA ILE A 118 -68.10 -9.11 20.38
C ILE A 118 -69.58 -9.36 20.69
N ARG A 119 -70.06 -10.57 20.39
CA ARG A 119 -71.38 -11.09 20.77
C ARG A 119 -71.21 -12.42 21.51
N LEU A 120 -71.80 -12.54 22.69
CA LEU A 120 -71.76 -13.77 23.49
C LEU A 120 -72.89 -14.72 23.05
N GLY A 121 -72.54 -15.96 22.67
CA GLY A 121 -73.49 -16.95 22.17
C GLY A 121 -74.38 -16.43 21.03
N SER A 122 -75.69 -16.70 21.11
CA SER A 122 -76.71 -16.20 20.16
C SER A 122 -77.53 -15.02 20.70
N SER A 123 -77.18 -14.48 21.88
CA SER A 123 -77.92 -13.38 22.50
C SER A 123 -77.67 -12.07 21.75
N THR A 124 -78.74 -11.30 21.54
CA THR A 124 -78.68 -9.94 20.97
C THR A 124 -78.83 -8.85 22.03
N ASP A 125 -78.83 -9.22 23.32
CA ASP A 125 -78.99 -8.27 24.41
C ASP A 125 -77.80 -7.32 24.53
N LYS A 126 -78.09 -6.10 24.97
CA LYS A 126 -77.07 -5.05 25.17
C LYS A 126 -76.02 -5.44 26.21
N LYS A 127 -76.33 -6.38 27.10
CA LYS A 127 -75.41 -6.90 28.14
C LYS A 127 -74.45 -7.97 27.64
N ASP A 128 -74.82 -8.62 26.52
CA ASP A 128 -74.08 -9.72 25.88
C ASP A 128 -73.34 -9.27 24.62
N THR A 129 -73.35 -7.96 24.33
CA THR A 129 -72.68 -7.36 23.18
C THR A 129 -71.76 -6.24 23.61
N GLY A 130 -70.60 -6.13 22.97
CA GLY A 130 -69.59 -5.11 23.27
C GLY A 130 -68.81 -4.71 22.03
N ARG A 131 -68.13 -3.57 22.08
CA ARG A 131 -67.17 -3.15 21.03
C ARG A 131 -65.79 -3.09 21.64
N LEU A 132 -64.94 -4.04 21.25
CA LEU A 132 -63.59 -4.15 21.76
C LEU A 132 -62.76 -2.95 21.32
N HIS A 133 -62.05 -2.37 22.28
CA HIS A 133 -61.01 -1.40 22.04
C HIS A 133 -59.74 -1.92 22.71
N VAL A 134 -58.79 -2.37 21.89
CA VAL A 134 -57.48 -2.81 22.35
C VAL A 134 -56.49 -1.68 22.10
N ASP A 135 -55.66 -1.39 23.09
CA ASP A 135 -54.61 -0.36 23.02
C ASP A 135 -53.40 -0.74 23.89
N PHE A 136 -52.28 -0.06 23.74
CA PHE A 136 -51.10 -0.28 24.57
C PHE A 136 -51.37 0.12 26.02
N ALA A 137 -50.93 -0.72 26.96
CA ALA A 137 -50.95 -0.39 28.38
C ALA A 137 -49.54 -0.07 28.89
N GLN A 138 -49.47 0.98 29.71
CA GLN A 138 -48.25 1.31 30.44
C GLN A 138 -48.22 0.52 31.75
N ALA A 139 -47.63 -0.68 31.70
CA ALA A 139 -47.41 -1.50 32.88
C ALA A 139 -46.04 -1.21 33.51
N ARG A 140 -46.00 -1.09 34.84
CA ARG A 140 -44.76 -0.85 35.59
C ARG A 140 -43.78 -2.02 35.48
N ASP A 141 -44.30 -3.25 35.48
CA ASP A 141 -43.50 -4.47 35.41
C ASP A 141 -42.77 -4.59 34.06
N ASP A 142 -43.46 -4.22 32.97
CA ASP A 142 -42.92 -4.21 31.61
C ASP A 142 -41.77 -3.20 31.47
N LEU A 143 -41.96 -1.99 31.99
CA LEU A 143 -40.91 -0.95 31.99
C LEU A 143 -39.68 -1.39 32.80
N TYR A 144 -39.89 -2.00 33.97
CA TYR A 144 -38.80 -2.48 34.83
C TYR A 144 -37.97 -3.59 34.15
N GLU A 145 -38.63 -4.55 33.50
CA GLU A 145 -37.95 -5.61 32.74
C GLU A 145 -37.11 -5.02 31.60
N TRP A 146 -37.65 -4.05 30.86
CA TRP A 146 -36.95 -3.38 29.78
C TRP A 146 -35.71 -2.63 30.28
N GLU A 147 -35.82 -1.85 31.36
CA GLU A 147 -34.67 -1.14 31.93
C GLU A 147 -33.57 -2.10 32.42
N CYS A 148 -33.95 -3.23 33.03
CA CYS A 148 -33.00 -4.27 33.45
C CYS A 148 -32.25 -4.84 32.23
N LYS A 149 -32.95 -5.15 31.15
CA LYS A 149 -32.37 -5.63 29.89
C LYS A 149 -31.43 -4.60 29.27
N GLN A 150 -31.79 -3.31 29.26
CA GLN A 150 -30.91 -2.23 28.78
C GLN A 150 -29.64 -2.11 29.61
N ARG A 151 -29.73 -2.19 30.95
CA ARG A 151 -28.55 -2.16 31.82
C ARG A 151 -27.63 -3.38 31.63
N MET A 152 -28.19 -4.54 31.27
CA MET A 152 -27.40 -5.73 30.95
C MET A 152 -26.62 -5.54 29.64
N LEU A 153 -27.30 -5.14 28.56
CA LEU A 153 -26.68 -4.88 27.26
C LEU A 153 -25.57 -3.82 27.35
N ALA A 154 -25.80 -2.74 28.10
CA ALA A 154 -24.79 -1.71 28.30
C ALA A 154 -23.53 -2.21 29.04
N ARG A 155 -23.65 -3.20 29.93
CA ARG A 155 -22.48 -3.81 30.60
C ARG A 155 -21.70 -4.71 29.65
N GLU A 156 -22.42 -5.52 28.87
CA GLU A 156 -21.83 -6.41 27.87
C GLU A 156 -21.08 -5.62 26.80
N GLU A 157 -21.64 -4.52 26.32
CA GLU A 157 -20.97 -3.65 25.34
C GLU A 157 -19.69 -3.02 25.90
N ARG A 158 -19.70 -2.57 27.16
CA ARG A 158 -18.47 -2.10 27.83
C ARG A 158 -17.42 -3.19 28.01
N HIS A 159 -17.86 -4.43 28.24
CA HIS A 159 -16.93 -5.55 28.33
C HIS A 159 -16.32 -5.88 26.96
N ARG A 160 -17.15 -5.92 25.91
CA ARG A 160 -16.70 -6.13 24.53
C ARG A 160 -15.70 -5.06 24.08
N ARG A 161 -15.97 -3.78 24.35
CA ARG A 161 -15.06 -2.68 24.04
C ARG A 161 -13.72 -2.80 24.79
N ARG A 162 -13.74 -3.17 26.07
CA ARG A 162 -12.48 -3.40 26.81
C ARG A 162 -11.68 -4.56 26.24
N MET A 163 -12.32 -5.66 25.88
CA MET A 163 -11.64 -6.81 25.26
C MET A 163 -11.02 -6.44 23.89
N GLU A 164 -11.71 -5.63 23.08
CA GLU A 164 -11.18 -5.13 21.81
C GLU A 164 -10.02 -4.14 22.01
N GLU A 165 -10.11 -3.26 23.01
CA GLU A 165 -9.04 -2.32 23.38
C GLU A 165 -7.80 -3.04 23.93
N GLU A 166 -8.00 -4.07 24.77
CA GLU A 166 -6.93 -4.95 25.26
C GLU A 166 -6.26 -5.74 24.12
N ARG A 167 -7.02 -6.14 23.09
CA ARG A 167 -6.46 -6.81 21.90
C ARG A 167 -5.54 -5.90 21.07
N LEU A 168 -5.80 -4.59 21.10
CA LEU A 168 -5.01 -3.59 20.38
C LEU A 168 -3.84 -3.05 21.20
N HIS A 169 -3.75 -3.39 22.49
CA HIS A 169 -2.61 -3.06 23.31
C HIS A 169 -1.39 -3.91 22.90
N PRO A 170 -0.21 -3.30 22.68
CA PRO A 170 1.02 -4.07 22.51
C PRO A 170 1.22 -4.97 23.75
N PRO A 171 1.66 -6.23 23.57
CA PRO A 171 1.98 -7.08 24.70
C PRO A 171 3.01 -6.37 25.59
N SER A 172 2.78 -6.39 26.91
CA SER A 172 3.72 -5.85 27.88
C SER A 172 5.13 -6.37 27.56
N PRO A 173 6.16 -5.50 27.55
CA PRO A 173 7.52 -5.94 27.25
C PRO A 173 7.88 -7.15 28.13
N PRO A 174 8.46 -8.22 27.56
CA PRO A 174 8.78 -9.41 28.32
C PRO A 174 9.64 -9.05 29.55
N PRO A 175 9.46 -9.73 30.69
CA PRO A 175 10.24 -9.46 31.89
C PRO A 175 11.73 -9.48 31.56
N VAL A 176 12.39 -8.36 31.77
CA VAL A 176 13.81 -8.28 31.43
C VAL A 176 14.60 -9.07 32.46
N VAL A 177 15.23 -10.14 32.01
CA VAL A 177 16.13 -10.97 32.82
C VAL A 177 17.21 -10.06 33.42
N HIS A 178 17.38 -10.10 34.74
CA HIS A 178 18.40 -9.32 35.43
C HIS A 178 19.76 -10.01 35.33
N TYR A 179 20.84 -9.23 35.26
CA TYR A 179 22.18 -9.79 35.26
C TYR A 179 22.46 -10.51 36.59
N SER A 180 22.92 -11.75 36.48
CA SER A 180 23.55 -12.51 37.55
C SER A 180 24.59 -13.44 36.95
N ASP A 181 25.56 -13.93 37.73
CA ASP A 181 26.60 -14.82 37.22
C ASP A 181 26.02 -16.16 36.68
N HIS A 182 24.89 -16.60 37.25
CA HIS A 182 24.16 -17.78 36.78
C HIS A 182 23.52 -17.53 35.40
N GLU A 183 22.74 -16.45 35.27
CA GLU A 183 22.11 -16.08 34.01
C GLU A 183 23.14 -15.79 32.94
N CYS A 184 24.27 -15.16 33.30
CA CYS A 184 25.38 -14.89 32.41
C CYS A 184 25.93 -16.17 31.78
N SER A 185 26.05 -17.24 32.57
CA SER A 185 26.51 -18.54 32.08
C SER A 185 25.50 -19.17 31.11
N ILE A 186 24.20 -19.06 31.41
CA ILE A 186 23.13 -19.56 30.53
C ILE A 186 23.12 -18.80 29.19
N VAL A 187 23.19 -17.47 29.24
CA VAL A 187 23.23 -16.64 28.03
C VAL A 187 24.48 -16.93 27.21
N ALA A 188 25.65 -17.09 27.84
CA ALA A 188 26.88 -17.45 27.15
C ALA A 188 26.80 -18.81 26.41
N GLU A 189 26.10 -19.80 26.97
CA GLU A 189 25.86 -21.07 26.27
C GLU A 189 24.82 -20.93 25.15
N LYS A 190 23.72 -20.19 25.39
CA LYS A 190 22.72 -19.92 24.34
C LYS A 190 23.31 -19.13 23.16
N LEU A 191 24.29 -18.25 23.40
CA LEU A 191 25.01 -17.51 22.36
C LEU A 191 25.91 -18.39 21.48
N LYS A 192 26.06 -19.68 21.77
CA LYS A 192 26.76 -20.64 20.89
C LYS A 192 25.78 -21.48 20.06
N ASP A 193 24.48 -21.44 20.38
CA ASP A 193 23.42 -22.21 19.74
C ASP A 193 22.64 -21.33 18.76
N ASP A 194 22.76 -21.61 17.46
CA ASP A 194 22.11 -20.84 16.38
C ASP A 194 20.60 -20.71 16.57
N SER A 195 19.94 -21.76 17.08
CA SER A 195 18.49 -21.77 17.27
C SER A 195 18.01 -20.82 18.37
N LYS A 196 18.90 -20.47 19.31
CA LYS A 196 18.61 -19.62 20.47
C LYS A 196 19.37 -18.30 20.45
N PHE A 197 20.18 -18.08 19.42
CA PHE A 197 21.05 -16.93 19.28
C PHE A 197 20.28 -15.61 19.39
N SER A 198 19.14 -15.50 18.70
CA SER A 198 18.33 -14.26 18.69
C SER A 198 17.82 -13.86 20.09
N GLU A 199 17.37 -14.82 20.89
CA GLU A 199 16.90 -14.58 22.26
C GLU A 199 18.07 -14.18 23.18
N ALA A 200 19.19 -14.89 23.03
CA ALA A 200 20.38 -14.69 23.84
C ALA A 200 21.06 -13.33 23.57
N VAL A 201 21.17 -12.93 22.29
CA VAL A 201 21.69 -11.63 21.88
C VAL A 201 20.80 -10.50 22.38
N GLN A 202 19.48 -10.65 22.32
CA GLN A 202 18.56 -9.64 22.85
C GLN A 202 18.75 -9.43 24.36
N THR A 203 18.99 -10.52 25.10
CA THR A 203 19.28 -10.47 26.54
C THR A 203 20.64 -9.78 26.80
N LEU A 204 21.67 -10.14 26.03
CA LEU A 204 23.00 -9.51 26.10
C LEU A 204 22.94 -8.00 25.81
N LEU A 205 22.23 -7.60 24.75
CA LEU A 205 22.03 -6.20 24.39
C LEU A 205 21.38 -5.42 25.53
N THR A 206 20.31 -5.98 26.09
CA THR A 206 19.57 -5.34 27.18
C THR A 206 20.43 -5.16 28.44
N TRP A 207 21.30 -6.12 28.76
CA TRP A 207 22.25 -5.97 29.87
C TRP A 207 23.30 -4.90 29.61
N ILE A 208 23.80 -4.79 28.37
CA ILE A 208 24.77 -3.75 27.99
C ILE A 208 24.13 -2.36 28.08
N GLU A 209 22.93 -2.18 27.52
CA GLU A 209 22.20 -0.91 27.53
C GLU A 209 21.83 -0.45 28.96
N ARG A 210 21.58 -1.39 29.86
CA ARG A 210 21.31 -1.12 31.27
C ARG A 210 22.55 -0.79 32.10
N GLY A 211 23.75 -0.92 31.53
CA GLY A 211 25.00 -0.63 32.23
C GLY A 211 25.46 -1.72 33.19
N GLU A 212 25.06 -2.99 32.97
CA GLU A 212 25.51 -4.13 33.77
C GLU A 212 27.01 -4.46 33.53
N VAL A 213 27.59 -3.89 32.47
CA VAL A 213 29.03 -3.96 32.17
C VAL A 213 29.80 -3.04 33.11
N ASN A 214 30.54 -3.65 34.05
CA ASN A 214 31.40 -2.95 34.99
C ASN A 214 32.75 -3.66 35.10
N ARG A 215 33.69 -3.10 35.88
CA ARG A 215 35.05 -3.66 36.02
C ARG A 215 35.07 -5.12 36.50
N ARG A 216 34.05 -5.61 37.20
CA ARG A 216 33.95 -7.00 37.68
C ARG A 216 33.35 -7.93 36.63
N SER A 217 32.36 -7.47 35.85
CA SER A 217 31.66 -8.28 34.84
C SER A 217 32.25 -8.19 33.43
N ALA A 218 33.15 -7.23 33.17
CA ALA A 218 33.68 -6.91 31.84
C ALA A 218 34.24 -8.13 31.08
N ASN A 219 34.95 -9.03 31.76
CA ASN A 219 35.50 -10.24 31.12
C ASN A 219 34.40 -11.18 30.63
N ASN A 220 33.33 -11.36 31.42
CA ASN A 220 32.20 -12.22 31.04
C ASN A 220 31.46 -11.65 29.83
N PHE A 221 31.19 -10.34 29.84
CA PHE A 221 30.58 -9.65 28.70
C PHE A 221 31.47 -9.70 27.46
N TYR A 222 32.78 -9.52 27.61
CA TYR A 222 33.71 -9.63 26.51
C TYR A 222 33.67 -11.04 25.88
N SER A 223 33.67 -12.11 26.69
CA SER A 223 33.51 -13.48 26.19
C SER A 223 32.17 -13.70 25.48
N MET A 224 31.06 -13.17 26.01
CA MET A 224 29.75 -13.24 25.34
C MET A 224 29.74 -12.47 24.00
N ILE A 225 30.38 -11.30 23.93
CA ILE A 225 30.55 -10.52 22.70
C ILE A 225 31.42 -11.29 21.70
N GLN A 226 32.48 -11.99 22.15
CA GLN A 226 33.27 -12.85 21.29
C GLN A 226 32.46 -14.01 20.71
N SER A 227 31.62 -14.65 21.53
CA SER A 227 30.67 -15.67 21.06
C SER A 227 29.73 -15.09 20.01
N ALA A 228 29.13 -13.92 20.27
CA ALA A 228 28.28 -13.24 19.29
C ALA A 228 29.03 -12.89 17.98
N ASN A 229 30.28 -12.42 18.06
CA ASN A 229 31.10 -12.13 16.89
C ASN A 229 31.47 -13.38 16.08
N SER A 230 31.51 -14.56 16.70
CA SER A 230 31.70 -15.81 15.98
C SER A 230 30.58 -16.08 14.96
N HIS A 231 29.35 -15.62 15.24
CA HIS A 231 28.24 -15.75 14.31
C HIS A 231 28.39 -14.86 13.07
N VAL A 232 29.13 -13.75 13.13
CA VAL A 232 29.37 -12.88 11.96
C VAL A 232 30.08 -13.67 10.86
N ARG A 233 31.15 -14.38 11.18
CA ARG A 233 31.87 -15.23 10.20
C ARG A 233 30.97 -16.32 9.63
N ARG A 234 30.14 -16.94 10.47
CA ARG A 234 29.18 -17.97 10.03
C ARG A 234 28.18 -17.37 9.04
N LEU A 235 27.60 -16.21 9.36
CA LEU A 235 26.61 -15.53 8.51
C LEU A 235 27.21 -15.08 7.17
N VAL A 236 28.45 -14.61 7.15
CA VAL A 236 29.15 -14.28 5.90
C VAL A 236 29.34 -15.53 5.02
N ASN A 237 29.77 -16.65 5.62
CA ASN A 237 29.92 -17.91 4.88
C ASN A 237 28.58 -18.47 4.41
N GLU A 238 27.52 -18.33 5.21
CA GLU A 238 26.15 -18.75 4.85
C GLU A 238 25.59 -17.90 3.71
N LYS A 239 25.82 -16.58 3.72
CA LYS A 239 25.51 -15.67 2.60
C LYS A 239 26.24 -16.13 1.32
N ALA A 240 27.54 -16.35 1.39
CA ALA A 240 28.34 -16.80 0.25
C ALA A 240 27.88 -18.18 -0.28
N ALA A 241 27.47 -19.09 0.60
CA ALA A 241 26.89 -20.37 0.21
C ALA A 241 25.56 -20.19 -0.53
N HIS A 242 24.66 -19.33 -0.02
CA HIS A 242 23.40 -19.03 -0.68
C HIS A 242 23.56 -18.29 -2.01
N GLU A 243 24.54 -17.40 -2.14
CA GLU A 243 24.89 -16.75 -3.40
C GLU A 243 25.37 -17.77 -4.43
N LYS A 244 26.26 -18.70 -4.02
CA LYS A 244 26.69 -19.79 -4.88
C LYS A 244 25.53 -20.70 -5.32
N ASP A 245 24.65 -21.08 -4.39
CA ASP A 245 23.49 -21.92 -4.70
C ASP A 245 22.52 -21.20 -5.65
N MET A 246 22.37 -19.88 -5.51
CA MET A 246 21.58 -19.04 -6.42
C MET A 246 22.18 -19.07 -7.84
N GLU A 247 23.49 -18.89 -7.95
CA GLU A 247 24.18 -18.88 -9.24
C GLU A 247 24.10 -20.25 -9.94
N GLU A 248 24.29 -21.34 -9.19
CA GLU A 248 24.09 -22.68 -9.71
C GLU A 248 22.64 -22.93 -10.17
N ALA A 249 21.65 -22.32 -9.51
CA ALA A 249 20.24 -22.42 -9.91
C ALA A 249 19.94 -21.60 -11.17
N LYS A 250 20.49 -20.38 -11.30
CA LYS A 250 20.41 -19.55 -12.51
C LYS A 250 20.98 -20.31 -13.71
N GLU A 251 22.14 -20.92 -13.57
CA GLU A 251 22.79 -21.66 -14.65
C GLU A 251 21.98 -22.90 -15.07
N LYS A 252 21.45 -23.66 -14.11
CA LYS A 252 20.52 -24.79 -14.40
C LYS A 252 19.28 -24.32 -15.16
N PHE A 253 18.71 -23.17 -14.79
CA PHE A 253 17.56 -22.60 -15.48
C PHE A 253 17.89 -22.21 -16.92
N LYS A 254 19.02 -21.54 -17.17
CA LYS A 254 19.49 -21.19 -18.52
C LYS A 254 19.66 -22.41 -19.41
N GLN A 255 20.27 -23.47 -18.87
CA GLN A 255 20.48 -24.72 -19.61
C GLN A 255 19.14 -25.34 -19.98
N ALA A 256 18.18 -25.37 -19.06
CA ALA A 256 16.83 -25.85 -19.33
C ALA A 256 16.12 -25.00 -20.40
N LEU A 257 16.20 -23.67 -20.30
CA LEU A 257 15.60 -22.72 -21.24
C LEU A 257 16.21 -22.84 -22.65
N SER A 258 17.54 -22.96 -22.74
CA SER A 258 18.26 -23.24 -23.98
C SER A 258 17.79 -24.56 -24.61
N GLY A 259 17.62 -25.61 -23.80
CA GLY A 259 17.06 -26.88 -24.25
C GLY A 259 15.65 -26.77 -24.83
N ILE A 260 14.78 -25.96 -24.21
CA ILE A 260 13.43 -25.67 -24.70
C ILE A 260 13.48 -24.93 -26.03
N LEU A 261 14.37 -23.93 -26.18
CA LEU A 261 14.53 -23.19 -27.43
C LEU A 261 14.95 -24.08 -28.60
N ILE A 262 15.88 -25.00 -28.38
CA ILE A 262 16.29 -25.98 -29.39
C ILE A 262 15.09 -26.83 -29.84
N GLN A 263 14.24 -27.27 -28.91
CA GLN A 263 13.04 -28.04 -29.27
C GLN A 263 12.06 -27.19 -30.10
N PHE A 264 11.84 -25.92 -29.73
CA PHE A 264 11.02 -25.02 -30.53
C PHE A 264 11.60 -24.81 -31.94
N GLU A 265 12.92 -24.66 -32.08
CA GLU A 265 13.58 -24.53 -33.37
C GLU A 265 13.38 -25.77 -34.25
N GLN A 266 13.49 -26.96 -33.68
CA GLN A 266 13.19 -28.22 -34.38
C GLN A 266 11.73 -28.30 -34.83
N ILE A 267 10.78 -27.92 -33.97
CA ILE A 267 9.35 -27.90 -34.30
C ILE A 267 9.07 -26.90 -35.43
N VAL A 268 9.64 -25.70 -35.35
CA VAL A 268 9.52 -24.67 -36.39
C VAL A 268 10.13 -25.16 -37.71
N ALA A 269 11.25 -25.88 -37.68
CA ALA A 269 11.85 -26.48 -38.87
C ALA A 269 10.95 -27.54 -39.54
N VAL A 270 10.18 -28.30 -38.75
CA VAL A 270 9.16 -29.24 -39.27
C VAL A 270 8.06 -28.47 -40.01
N TYR A 271 7.53 -27.39 -39.42
CA TYR A 271 6.49 -26.58 -40.08
C TYR A 271 6.99 -25.91 -41.36
N HIS A 272 8.21 -25.38 -41.36
CA HIS A 272 8.84 -24.85 -42.57
C HIS A 272 8.97 -25.92 -43.65
N SER A 273 9.38 -27.13 -43.27
CA SER A 273 9.52 -28.25 -44.21
C SER A 273 8.16 -28.73 -44.74
N ALA A 274 7.13 -28.77 -43.90
CA ALA A 274 5.75 -29.08 -44.30
C ALA A 274 5.15 -28.01 -45.23
N SER A 275 5.64 -26.76 -45.13
CA SER A 275 5.22 -25.63 -45.97
C SER A 275 5.92 -25.58 -47.33
N LYS A 276 6.91 -26.44 -47.58
CA LYS A 276 7.55 -26.57 -48.91
C LYS A 276 6.61 -27.26 -49.87
N GLN A 277 6.59 -26.80 -51.13
CA GLN A 277 5.67 -27.27 -52.18
C GLN A 277 5.54 -28.81 -52.26
N LYS A 278 6.66 -29.53 -52.12
CA LYS A 278 6.72 -31.00 -52.14
C LYS A 278 5.79 -31.68 -51.13
N ALA A 279 5.62 -31.11 -49.93
CA ALA A 279 4.70 -31.60 -48.90
C ALA A 279 3.38 -30.82 -48.92
N TRP A 280 3.45 -29.51 -49.14
CA TRP A 280 2.32 -28.58 -49.07
C TRP A 280 1.15 -28.98 -49.96
N ASP A 281 1.42 -29.43 -51.19
CA ASP A 281 0.37 -29.75 -52.15
C ASP A 281 -0.45 -31.00 -51.78
N HIS A 282 0.10 -31.85 -50.91
CA HIS A 282 -0.58 -33.04 -50.40
C HIS A 282 -1.53 -32.74 -49.24
N PHE A 283 -1.37 -31.60 -48.56
CA PHE A 283 -2.25 -31.21 -47.46
C PHE A 283 -3.55 -30.56 -47.97
N THR A 284 -4.64 -30.79 -47.26
CA THR A 284 -5.92 -30.11 -47.51
C THR A 284 -5.84 -28.62 -47.15
N LYS A 285 -6.74 -27.80 -47.69
CA LYS A 285 -6.82 -26.36 -47.40
C LYS A 285 -6.95 -26.06 -45.89
N ALA A 286 -7.70 -26.88 -45.16
CA ALA A 286 -7.86 -26.74 -43.71
C ALA A 286 -6.56 -27.08 -42.95
N GLN A 287 -5.89 -28.16 -43.33
CA GLN A 287 -4.60 -28.54 -42.73
C GLN A 287 -3.51 -27.50 -42.98
N ARG A 288 -3.43 -26.95 -44.20
CA ARG A 288 -2.50 -25.85 -44.53
C ARG A 288 -2.71 -24.62 -43.65
N LYS A 289 -3.98 -24.23 -43.45
CA LYS A 289 -4.33 -23.12 -42.54
C LYS A 289 -3.86 -23.39 -41.11
N ASN A 290 -4.09 -24.60 -40.60
CA ASN A 290 -3.65 -24.97 -39.25
C ASN A 290 -2.12 -24.97 -39.13
N ILE A 291 -1.39 -25.57 -40.08
CA ILE A 291 0.08 -25.60 -40.09
C ILE A 291 0.65 -24.17 -40.09
N SER A 292 0.09 -23.26 -40.89
CA SER A 292 0.53 -21.87 -40.93
C SER A 292 0.29 -21.15 -39.59
N VAL A 293 -0.86 -21.40 -38.95
CA VAL A 293 -1.17 -20.82 -37.63
C VAL A 293 -0.22 -21.36 -36.56
N TRP A 294 -0.01 -22.69 -36.51
CA TRP A 294 0.90 -23.30 -35.54
C TRP A 294 2.35 -22.87 -35.74
N CYS A 295 2.80 -22.70 -36.99
CA CYS A 295 4.13 -22.17 -37.30
C CYS A 295 4.32 -20.78 -36.71
N LYS A 296 3.37 -19.88 -36.96
CA LYS A 296 3.42 -18.50 -36.43
C LYS A 296 3.41 -18.47 -34.91
N GLN A 297 2.55 -19.28 -34.27
CA GLN A 297 2.48 -19.37 -32.81
C GLN A 297 3.78 -19.91 -32.20
N ALA A 298 4.36 -20.97 -32.79
CA ALA A 298 5.62 -21.55 -32.30
C ALA A 298 6.80 -20.57 -32.47
N GLU A 299 6.85 -19.81 -33.56
CA GLU A 299 7.87 -18.77 -33.77
C GLU A 299 7.76 -17.62 -32.77
N GLU A 300 6.54 -17.16 -32.49
CA GLU A 300 6.29 -16.10 -31.50
C GLU A 300 6.73 -16.54 -30.10
N ILE A 301 6.31 -17.74 -29.67
CA ILE A 301 6.72 -18.30 -28.37
C ILE A 301 8.24 -18.47 -28.30
N ARG A 302 8.85 -19.03 -29.35
CA ARG A 302 10.32 -19.19 -29.42
C ARG A 302 11.04 -17.85 -29.28
N ASN A 303 10.57 -16.82 -29.97
CA ASN A 303 11.21 -15.49 -29.92
C ASN A 303 11.11 -14.89 -28.51
N ILE A 304 9.97 -15.03 -27.84
CA ILE A 304 9.81 -14.57 -26.44
C ILE A 304 10.83 -15.25 -25.51
N HIS A 305 10.95 -16.58 -25.59
CA HIS A 305 11.91 -17.32 -24.75
C HIS A 305 13.37 -17.03 -25.13
N ASN A 306 13.63 -16.67 -26.40
CA ASN A 306 14.97 -16.27 -26.85
C ASN A 306 15.32 -14.90 -26.29
N ASP A 307 14.40 -13.94 -26.35
CA ASP A 307 14.56 -12.61 -25.76
C ASP A 307 14.77 -12.69 -24.24
N GLU A 308 14.07 -13.61 -23.55
CA GLU A 308 14.29 -13.90 -22.13
C GLU A 308 15.72 -14.42 -21.88
N LEU A 309 16.18 -15.42 -22.63
CA LEU A 309 17.54 -15.95 -22.49
C LEU A 309 18.62 -14.87 -22.80
N MET A 310 18.38 -14.02 -23.80
CA MET A 310 19.26 -12.91 -24.17
C MET A 310 19.19 -11.74 -23.18
N GLY A 311 18.09 -11.59 -22.45
CA GLY A 311 17.97 -10.68 -21.31
C GLY A 311 18.89 -11.11 -20.18
N ILE A 312 18.77 -12.38 -19.76
CA ILE A 312 19.56 -12.94 -18.66
C ILE A 312 21.08 -12.90 -18.99
N ARG A 313 21.47 -13.15 -20.24
CA ARG A 313 22.89 -13.02 -20.66
C ARG A 313 23.43 -11.60 -20.56
N ARG A 314 22.62 -10.60 -20.92
CA ARG A 314 23.01 -9.18 -20.82
C ARG A 314 23.12 -8.73 -19.37
N GLU A 315 22.24 -9.20 -18.50
CA GLU A 315 22.30 -8.92 -17.07
C GLU A 315 23.60 -9.48 -16.45
N GLU A 316 24.01 -10.69 -16.82
CA GLU A 316 25.29 -11.26 -16.35
C GLU A 316 26.55 -10.63 -16.93
N GLU A 317 26.53 -10.21 -18.20
CA GLU A 317 27.63 -9.41 -18.77
C GLU A 317 27.82 -8.09 -18.02
N MET A 318 26.75 -7.55 -17.42
CA MET A 318 26.80 -6.36 -16.56
C MET A 318 27.24 -6.70 -15.13
N GLU A 319 26.84 -7.85 -14.56
CA GLU A 319 27.26 -8.31 -13.21
C GLU A 319 28.76 -8.66 -13.13
N MET A 320 29.34 -9.21 -14.21
CA MET A 320 30.77 -9.58 -14.27
C MET A 320 31.72 -8.37 -14.45
N SER A 321 31.19 -7.18 -14.73
CA SER A 321 31.99 -5.95 -14.89
C SER A 321 32.29 -5.26 -13.55
N ASP A 322 31.67 -5.70 -12.44
CA ASP A 322 31.78 -5.06 -11.13
C ASP A 322 32.77 -5.77 -10.18
N ASP A 323 33.25 -6.97 -10.54
CA ASP A 323 34.17 -7.79 -9.72
C ASP A 323 35.57 -7.18 -9.53
N GLU A 324 35.89 -6.04 -10.15
CA GLU A 324 37.12 -5.28 -9.89
C GLU A 324 36.94 -4.07 -8.93
N ILE A 325 35.73 -3.76 -8.45
CA ILE A 325 35.47 -2.54 -7.65
C ILE A 325 34.69 -2.79 -6.34
N GLU A 326 34.58 -4.03 -5.83
CA GLU A 326 34.06 -4.23 -4.46
C GLU A 326 35.14 -4.01 -3.37
N GLU A 327 35.61 -2.77 -3.19
CA GLU A 327 36.10 -2.31 -1.87
C GLU A 327 35.84 -0.81 -1.63
N THR A 328 34.63 -0.53 -1.12
CA THR A 328 34.23 0.64 -0.31
C THR A 328 33.99 2.00 -1.00
N THR A 329 32.77 2.54 -0.80
CA THR A 329 32.31 3.95 -0.93
C THR A 329 31.82 4.44 -2.30
N GLU A 330 30.93 3.68 -2.93
CA GLU A 330 30.37 4.02 -4.24
C GLU A 330 29.05 4.80 -4.16
N THR A 331 29.05 5.97 -4.78
CA THR A 331 27.94 6.54 -5.59
C THR A 331 28.28 7.96 -6.05
N LYS A 332 29.29 8.61 -5.48
CA LYS A 332 29.77 9.93 -5.93
C LYS A 332 31.09 9.91 -6.70
N GLU A 333 31.88 8.84 -6.57
CA GLU A 333 33.15 8.70 -7.30
C GLU A 333 32.94 8.11 -8.70
N THR A 334 31.80 7.49 -8.96
CA THR A 334 31.50 6.76 -10.21
C THR A 334 31.38 7.69 -11.43
N GLU A 335 30.81 8.89 -11.28
CA GLU A 335 30.71 9.87 -12.38
C GLU A 335 32.04 10.58 -12.66
N GLU A 336 32.83 10.88 -11.63
CA GLU A 336 34.18 11.48 -11.78
C GLU A 336 35.15 10.46 -12.38
N SER A 337 35.11 9.21 -11.92
CA SER A 337 35.90 8.09 -12.45
C SER A 337 35.56 7.78 -13.91
N ALA A 338 34.28 7.71 -14.26
CA ALA A 338 33.85 7.50 -15.65
C ALA A 338 34.28 8.62 -16.60
N LEU A 339 34.26 9.89 -16.15
CA LEU A 339 34.75 11.02 -16.93
C LEU A 339 36.28 11.02 -17.08
N VAL A 340 37.01 10.60 -16.05
CA VAL A 340 38.47 10.42 -16.11
C VAL A 340 38.84 9.30 -17.07
N SER A 341 38.20 8.13 -16.99
CA SER A 341 38.44 7.02 -17.91
C SER A 341 38.09 7.37 -19.36
N GLN A 342 37.01 8.15 -19.59
CA GLN A 342 36.68 8.65 -20.93
C GLN A 342 37.72 9.64 -21.47
N ALA A 343 38.28 10.51 -20.61
CA ALA A 343 39.33 11.43 -21.00
C ALA A 343 40.67 10.71 -21.29
N GLU A 344 41.01 9.67 -20.53
CA GLU A 344 42.20 8.84 -20.75
C GLU A 344 42.09 8.01 -22.03
N ALA A 345 40.94 7.40 -22.30
CA ALA A 345 40.71 6.68 -23.56
C ALA A 345 40.84 7.58 -24.80
N LEU A 346 40.27 8.80 -24.74
CA LEU A 346 40.42 9.79 -25.83
C LEU A 346 41.87 10.26 -26.00
N LYS A 347 42.65 10.29 -24.92
CA LYS A 347 44.08 10.63 -24.96
C LYS A 347 44.90 9.53 -25.62
N GLU A 348 44.65 8.27 -25.28
CA GLU A 348 45.30 7.12 -25.90
C GLU A 348 44.96 7.01 -27.40
N GLU A 349 43.70 7.27 -27.76
CA GLU A 349 43.29 7.35 -29.17
C GLU A 349 44.01 8.51 -29.90
N ASN A 350 44.18 9.67 -29.24
CA ASN A 350 44.95 10.79 -29.79
C ASN A 350 46.41 10.41 -30.07
N ASP A 351 47.06 9.73 -29.11
CA ASP A 351 48.46 9.33 -29.21
C ASP A 351 48.65 8.24 -30.28
N SER A 352 47.71 7.29 -30.37
CA SER A 352 47.68 6.28 -31.43
C SER A 352 47.53 6.90 -32.83
N LEU A 353 46.60 7.84 -33.00
CA LEU A 353 46.40 8.56 -34.26
C LEU A 353 47.60 9.43 -34.64
N ARG A 354 48.28 10.04 -33.65
CA ARG A 354 49.55 10.77 -33.87
C ARG A 354 50.64 9.83 -34.39
N TRP A 355 50.82 8.67 -33.77
CA TRP A 355 51.81 7.69 -34.22
C TRP A 355 51.50 7.13 -35.61
N GLN A 356 50.24 6.90 -35.93
CA GLN A 356 49.83 6.50 -37.29
C GLN A 356 50.11 7.59 -38.32
N LEU A 357 49.84 8.86 -38.00
CA LEU A 357 50.17 9.99 -38.88
C LEU A 357 51.68 10.13 -39.11
N ASP A 358 52.50 9.92 -38.07
CA ASP A 358 53.97 9.95 -38.21
C ASP A 358 54.48 8.75 -39.04
N ALA A 359 53.87 7.57 -38.90
CA ALA A 359 54.20 6.41 -39.73
C ALA A 359 53.87 6.67 -41.21
N TYR A 360 52.67 7.16 -41.52
CA TYR A 360 52.29 7.53 -42.88
C TYR A 360 53.13 8.68 -43.44
N ARG A 361 53.50 9.65 -42.61
CA ARG A 361 54.38 10.75 -43.01
C ARG A 361 55.78 10.25 -43.38
N ASN A 362 56.35 9.34 -42.58
CA ASN A 362 57.63 8.70 -42.86
C ASN A 362 57.56 7.84 -44.13
N GLU A 363 56.48 7.10 -44.36
CA GLU A 363 56.30 6.28 -45.56
C GLU A 363 56.18 7.16 -46.83
N VAL A 364 55.44 8.28 -46.74
CA VAL A 364 55.38 9.28 -47.82
C VAL A 364 56.75 9.93 -48.08
N GLU A 365 57.54 10.19 -47.04
CA GLU A 365 58.87 10.77 -47.18
C GLU A 365 59.87 9.77 -47.79
N LEU A 366 59.76 8.48 -47.44
CA LEU A 366 60.52 7.39 -48.04
C LEU A 366 60.20 7.21 -49.54
N LEU A 367 58.91 7.22 -49.90
CA LEU A 367 58.46 7.14 -51.30
C LEU A 367 58.91 8.34 -52.13
N LYS A 368 58.94 9.55 -51.54
CA LYS A 368 59.52 10.75 -52.18
C LYS A 368 61.04 10.64 -52.36
N GLN A 369 61.74 10.02 -51.41
CA GLN A 369 63.19 9.84 -51.46
C GLN A 369 63.60 8.76 -52.48
N GLU A 370 62.78 7.71 -52.66
CA GLU A 370 62.94 6.71 -53.72
C GLU A 370 62.69 7.28 -55.12
N GLN A 371 61.73 8.20 -55.29
CA GLN A 371 61.54 8.95 -56.54
C GLN A 371 62.77 9.81 -56.92
N GLY A 372 63.56 10.26 -55.94
CA GLY A 372 64.73 11.11 -56.17
C GLY A 372 66.02 10.40 -56.61
N LYS A 373 66.08 9.06 -56.58
CA LYS A 373 67.34 8.30 -56.76
C LYS A 373 67.44 7.38 -57.98
N ALA A 374 66.44 7.32 -58.86
CA ALA A 374 66.54 6.48 -60.07
C ALA A 374 65.99 7.21 -61.32
N PRO A 375 66.74 7.28 -62.43
CA PRO A 375 66.20 7.78 -63.69
C PRO A 375 65.46 6.66 -64.46
N ARG A 376 64.18 6.92 -64.79
CA ARG A 376 63.27 6.14 -65.67
C ARG A 376 62.70 4.89 -64.98
N GLU A 377 61.40 4.66 -64.81
CA GLU A 377 60.20 4.89 -65.64
C GLU A 377 59.04 5.53 -64.83
N ASP A 378 58.23 6.39 -65.45
CA ASP A 378 57.00 6.94 -64.86
C ASP A 378 55.96 5.82 -64.69
N ASP A 379 55.98 5.13 -63.56
CA ASP A 379 54.98 4.12 -63.19
C ASP A 379 53.73 4.82 -62.60
N PRO A 380 52.63 4.97 -63.36
CA PRO A 380 51.45 5.71 -62.92
C PRO A 380 50.80 5.11 -61.67
N ASN A 381 51.08 3.83 -61.38
CA ASN A 381 50.55 3.12 -60.23
C ASN A 381 51.17 3.62 -58.91
N LYS A 382 52.47 3.96 -58.90
CA LYS A 382 53.16 4.50 -57.72
C LYS A 382 52.70 5.93 -57.40
N GLU A 383 52.44 6.74 -58.43
CA GLU A 383 51.91 8.11 -58.23
C GLU A 383 50.46 8.09 -57.75
N GLN A 384 49.64 7.15 -58.23
CA GLN A 384 48.29 6.93 -57.70
C GLN A 384 48.31 6.46 -56.24
N GLN A 385 49.23 5.55 -55.89
CA GLN A 385 49.41 5.09 -54.51
C GLN A 385 49.87 6.23 -53.59
N LEU A 386 50.78 7.09 -54.04
CA LEU A 386 51.20 8.29 -53.31
C LEU A 386 50.04 9.28 -53.07
N LYS A 387 49.20 9.52 -54.10
CA LYS A 387 48.01 10.39 -53.97
C LYS A 387 46.98 9.83 -53.00
N LEU A 388 46.75 8.52 -53.01
CA LEU A 388 45.83 7.87 -52.09
C LEU A 388 46.31 7.94 -50.63
N LEU A 389 47.60 7.68 -50.39
CA LEU A 389 48.23 7.83 -49.08
C LEU A 389 48.20 9.30 -48.60
N GLN A 390 48.43 10.25 -49.50
CA GLN A 390 48.36 11.67 -49.17
C GLN A 390 46.94 12.13 -48.83
N GLN A 391 45.92 11.57 -49.50
CA GLN A 391 44.51 11.81 -49.19
C GLN A 391 44.11 11.16 -47.84
N ALA A 392 44.58 9.95 -47.56
CA ALA A 392 44.37 9.28 -46.27
C ALA A 392 45.03 10.05 -45.11
N LEU A 393 46.26 10.52 -45.30
CA LEU A 393 46.99 11.35 -44.33
C LEU A 393 46.21 12.64 -44.04
N GLN A 394 45.67 13.31 -45.06
CA GLN A 394 44.89 14.53 -44.88
C GLN A 394 43.56 14.28 -44.13
N GLY A 395 42.90 13.15 -44.39
CA GLY A 395 41.70 12.73 -43.68
C GLY A 395 41.96 12.41 -42.21
N MET A 396 43.01 11.65 -41.91
CA MET A 396 43.43 11.36 -40.54
C MET A 396 43.88 12.61 -39.79
N GLN A 397 44.54 13.56 -40.46
CA GLN A 397 44.94 14.83 -39.85
C GLN A 397 43.72 15.68 -39.43
N GLN A 398 42.64 15.66 -40.23
CA GLN A 398 41.38 16.29 -39.85
C GLN A 398 40.68 15.56 -38.69
N HIS A 399 40.73 14.23 -38.67
CA HIS A 399 40.16 13.45 -37.58
C HIS A 399 40.90 13.68 -36.26
N LEU A 400 42.24 13.70 -36.28
CA LEU A 400 43.05 14.01 -35.10
C LEU A 400 42.73 15.39 -34.52
N LEU A 401 42.54 16.41 -35.37
CA LEU A 401 42.15 17.75 -34.92
C LEU A 401 40.79 17.75 -34.21
N LYS A 402 39.81 16.99 -34.71
CA LYS A 402 38.50 16.85 -34.07
C LYS A 402 38.61 16.16 -32.71
N VAL A 403 39.34 15.05 -32.62
CA VAL A 403 39.55 14.33 -31.35
C VAL A 403 40.31 15.20 -30.34
N GLN A 404 41.27 16.03 -30.79
CA GLN A 404 41.94 16.99 -29.90
C GLN A 404 41.01 18.06 -29.36
N GLU A 405 40.04 18.54 -30.16
CA GLU A 405 39.05 19.52 -29.73
C GLU A 405 38.06 18.91 -28.73
N GLU A 406 37.64 17.66 -28.97
CA GLU A 406 36.79 16.90 -28.04
C GLU A 406 37.50 16.58 -26.71
N TYR A 407 38.76 16.15 -26.76
CA TYR A 407 39.58 15.93 -25.57
C TYR A 407 39.70 17.21 -24.74
N LYS A 408 40.02 18.36 -25.37
CA LYS A 408 40.10 19.65 -24.66
C LYS A 408 38.77 20.09 -24.06
N ARG A 409 37.65 19.82 -24.73
CA ARG A 409 36.31 20.08 -24.19
C ARG A 409 36.06 19.23 -22.95
N LYS A 410 36.41 17.94 -22.99
CA LYS A 410 36.24 17.01 -21.86
C LYS A 410 37.15 17.33 -20.67
N GLU A 411 38.39 17.74 -20.93
CA GLU A 411 39.32 18.23 -19.92
C GLU A 411 38.78 19.48 -19.20
N ALA A 412 38.19 20.42 -19.94
CA ALA A 412 37.55 21.61 -19.35
C ALA A 412 36.28 21.29 -18.55
N GLU A 413 35.50 20.30 -18.97
CA GLU A 413 34.35 19.80 -18.20
C GLU A 413 34.79 19.17 -16.87
N LEU A 414 35.86 18.37 -16.89
CA LEU A 414 36.42 17.75 -15.69
C LEU A 414 36.94 18.78 -14.69
N GLU A 415 37.66 19.80 -15.15
CA GLU A 415 38.18 20.87 -14.28
C GLU A 415 37.04 21.64 -13.60
N LYS A 416 35.95 21.91 -14.34
CA LYS A 416 34.76 22.57 -13.78
C LYS A 416 34.10 21.73 -12.69
N VAL A 417 34.01 20.41 -12.88
CA VAL A 417 33.44 19.50 -11.86
C VAL A 417 34.30 19.48 -10.60
N LYS A 418 35.64 19.53 -10.74
CA LYS A 418 36.56 19.64 -9.60
C LYS A 418 36.37 20.95 -8.82
N ASP A 419 36.21 22.07 -9.51
CA ASP A 419 35.94 23.37 -8.89
C ASP A 419 34.61 23.38 -8.13
N ASP A 420 33.56 22.82 -8.74
CA ASP A 420 32.24 22.70 -8.11
C ASP A 420 32.30 21.77 -6.86
N LYS A 421 33.06 20.67 -6.92
CA LYS A 421 33.32 19.76 -5.79
C LYS A 421 34.02 20.48 -4.64
N LEU A 422 35.08 21.23 -4.94
CA LEU A 422 35.82 22.02 -3.94
C LEU A 422 34.91 23.06 -3.26
N GLN A 423 34.01 23.67 -4.05
CA GLN A 423 33.04 24.64 -3.54
C GLN A 423 32.02 23.98 -2.59
N VAL A 424 31.52 22.79 -2.94
CA VAL A 424 30.61 22.01 -2.09
C VAL A 424 31.30 21.54 -0.80
N GLU A 425 32.53 21.06 -0.88
CA GLU A 425 33.32 20.62 0.28
C GLU A 425 33.57 21.79 1.24
N LYS A 426 33.89 22.97 0.72
CA LYS A 426 34.01 24.21 1.50
C LYS A 426 32.69 24.63 2.16
N MET A 427 31.54 24.43 1.51
CA MET A 427 30.23 24.67 2.13
C MET A 427 29.94 23.67 3.25
N LEU A 428 30.36 22.41 3.09
CA LEU A 428 30.22 21.34 4.08
C LEU A 428 31.07 21.61 5.34
N GLU A 429 32.32 22.06 5.15
CA GLU A 429 33.23 22.45 6.25
C GLU A 429 32.64 23.63 7.05
N ASN A 430 32.11 24.65 6.36
CA ASN A 430 31.44 25.80 7.00
C ASN A 430 30.18 25.39 7.79
N LEU A 431 29.47 24.34 7.38
CA LEU A 431 28.33 23.79 8.11
C LEU A 431 28.78 23.01 9.36
N LYS A 432 29.87 22.23 9.25
CA LYS A 432 30.50 21.53 10.37
C LYS A 432 31.06 22.48 11.43
N GLU A 433 31.65 23.60 11.02
CA GLU A 433 32.12 24.63 11.95
C GLU A 433 30.96 25.34 12.68
N LYS A 434 29.83 25.58 12.00
CA LYS A 434 28.60 26.11 12.62
C LYS A 434 27.98 25.13 13.62
N GLU A 435 28.07 23.83 13.37
CA GLU A 435 27.61 22.78 14.28
C GLU A 435 28.55 22.60 15.51
N SER A 436 29.86 22.80 15.33
CA SER A 436 30.85 22.80 16.42
C SER A 436 30.76 24.02 17.34
N CYS A 437 30.36 25.18 16.80
CA CYS A 437 30.15 26.40 17.58
C CYS A 437 28.85 26.35 18.41
N ALA A 438 27.80 25.68 17.91
CA ALA A 438 26.55 25.46 18.64
C ALA A 438 26.68 24.54 19.86
N THR A 439 27.74 23.71 19.91
CA THR A 439 27.93 22.70 20.97
C THR A 439 28.80 23.20 22.14
N ARG A 440 29.36 24.42 22.09
CA ARG A 440 30.34 24.91 23.10
C ARG A 440 30.03 26.22 23.83
N LEU A 441 28.80 26.73 23.79
CA LEU A 441 28.41 27.89 24.60
C LEU A 441 27.05 27.67 25.30
N CYS A 442 27.10 27.05 26.47
CA CYS A 442 26.09 27.19 27.52
C CYS A 442 26.79 27.30 28.89
N THR A 443 27.37 28.46 29.16
CA THR A 443 27.54 28.98 30.52
C THR A 443 27.38 30.50 30.52
N SER A 444 26.50 30.97 31.40
CA SER A 444 26.35 32.34 31.94
C SER A 444 25.72 33.45 31.08
N SER A 445 24.48 33.80 31.50
CA SER A 445 24.06 35.13 31.99
C SER A 445 23.32 36.13 31.06
N GLN A 446 22.11 36.44 31.54
CA GLN A 446 21.39 37.74 31.61
C GLN A 446 20.55 38.26 30.43
N ASP A 447 19.23 38.28 30.70
CA ASP A 447 18.20 39.32 30.48
C ASP A 447 18.13 40.09 29.14
N SER A 448 17.04 39.88 28.38
CA SER A 448 15.93 40.86 28.28
C SER A 448 14.82 40.45 27.29
N ASP A 449 13.58 40.47 27.79
CA ASP A 449 12.30 40.84 27.15
C ASP A 449 11.64 40.08 25.94
N TYR A 450 10.54 39.39 26.30
CA TYR A 450 9.22 39.24 25.62
C TYR A 450 9.06 38.31 24.37
N PRO A 451 7.87 37.68 24.17
CA PRO A 451 7.76 36.23 24.29
C PRO A 451 7.36 35.53 22.98
N LEU A 452 8.14 34.52 22.57
CA LEU A 452 7.71 33.51 21.62
C LEU A 452 6.93 32.41 22.34
N GLU A 453 5.70 32.19 21.93
CA GLU A 453 4.96 30.98 22.27
C GLU A 453 5.61 29.74 21.64
N LYS A 454 5.67 28.71 22.50
CA LYS A 454 6.10 27.34 22.24
C LYS A 454 5.36 26.73 21.04
N THR A 455 6.07 25.96 20.22
CA THR A 455 5.47 24.74 19.67
C THR A 455 6.50 23.63 19.52
N LEU A 456 6.19 22.53 20.19
CA LEU A 456 6.84 21.23 20.17
C LEU A 456 6.84 20.61 18.76
N ASN A 457 7.84 19.78 18.48
CA ASN A 457 7.86 18.64 17.54
C ASN A 457 6.61 18.50 16.64
N SER A 458 6.63 19.12 15.46
CA SER A 458 5.59 18.95 14.44
C SER A 458 5.91 17.75 13.56
N SER A 459 4.99 16.79 13.49
CA SER A 459 4.94 15.82 12.38
C SER A 459 4.97 16.54 11.02
N PRO A 460 5.58 15.94 9.97
CA PRO A 460 5.64 16.54 8.64
C PRO A 460 4.28 16.62 7.95
N ILE A 461 3.22 16.06 8.54
CA ILE A 461 1.81 16.24 8.18
C ILE A 461 1.07 16.77 9.42
N LYS A 462 0.36 17.88 9.30
CA LYS A 462 -0.27 18.67 10.37
C LYS A 462 -1.79 18.49 10.45
N SER A 463 -2.41 17.88 9.44
CA SER A 463 -3.86 17.65 9.43
C SER A 463 -4.26 16.47 8.55
N GLU A 464 -5.44 15.92 8.80
CA GLU A 464 -6.06 14.90 7.94
C GLU A 464 -6.25 15.39 6.50
N ARG A 465 -6.55 16.69 6.33
CA ARG A 465 -6.64 17.32 5.01
C ARG A 465 -5.32 17.25 4.23
N GLU A 466 -4.19 17.49 4.89
CA GLU A 466 -2.87 17.34 4.27
C GLU A 466 -2.60 15.87 3.88
N ALA A 467 -2.98 14.91 4.72
CA ALA A 467 -2.82 13.48 4.40
C ALA A 467 -3.62 13.05 3.16
N LEU A 468 -4.87 13.52 3.05
CA LEU A 468 -5.71 13.27 1.87
C LEU A 468 -5.13 13.89 0.60
N LEU A 469 -4.63 15.13 0.69
CA LEU A 469 -3.96 15.80 -0.43
C LEU A 469 -2.72 15.03 -0.88
N VAL A 470 -1.90 14.55 0.05
CA VAL A 470 -0.73 13.71 -0.25
C VAL A 470 -1.14 12.44 -1.01
N GLY A 471 -2.20 11.75 -0.60
CA GLY A 471 -2.71 10.56 -1.31
C GLY A 471 -3.17 10.86 -2.74
N ILE A 472 -3.91 11.96 -2.94
CA ILE A 472 -4.40 12.36 -4.27
C ILE A 472 -3.23 12.80 -5.17
N ILE A 473 -2.28 13.57 -4.65
CA ILE A 473 -1.10 14.02 -5.41
C ILE A 473 -0.21 12.83 -5.77
N SER A 474 -0.04 11.87 -4.85
CA SER A 474 0.76 10.66 -5.08
C SER A 474 0.18 9.81 -6.21
N THR A 475 -1.15 9.58 -6.20
CA THR A 475 -1.83 8.83 -7.26
C THR A 475 -1.77 9.54 -8.61
N PHE A 476 -1.92 10.86 -8.63
CA PHE A 476 -1.77 11.67 -9.84
C PHE A 476 -0.35 11.61 -10.43
N LEU A 477 0.67 11.79 -9.59
CA LEU A 477 2.06 11.79 -10.03
C LEU A 477 2.57 10.39 -10.38
N HIS A 478 2.02 9.34 -9.78
CA HIS A 478 2.39 7.96 -10.10
C HIS A 478 2.09 7.59 -11.56
N VAL A 479 1.01 8.13 -12.12
CA VAL A 479 0.67 7.94 -13.54
C VAL A 479 1.36 8.94 -14.48
N HIS A 480 2.28 9.77 -13.96
CA HIS A 480 3.00 10.81 -14.70
C HIS A 480 4.52 10.60 -14.59
N PRO A 481 5.11 9.70 -15.40
CA PRO A 481 6.52 9.28 -15.26
C PRO A 481 7.53 10.42 -15.46
N PHE A 482 7.17 11.46 -16.21
CA PHE A 482 8.01 12.63 -16.44
C PHE A 482 7.75 13.78 -15.47
N GLY A 483 6.94 13.55 -14.43
CA GLY A 483 6.50 14.57 -13.48
C GLY A 483 5.51 15.57 -14.09
N ALA A 484 5.05 16.49 -13.24
CA ALA A 484 4.09 17.53 -13.60
C ALA A 484 4.48 18.89 -12.99
N SER A 485 4.15 19.98 -13.67
CA SER A 485 4.33 21.32 -13.10
C SER A 485 3.34 21.55 -11.94
N ILE A 486 3.67 22.48 -11.04
CA ILE A 486 2.80 22.79 -9.89
C ILE A 486 1.44 23.34 -10.36
N GLU A 487 1.41 24.08 -11.47
CA GLU A 487 0.19 24.60 -12.09
C GLU A 487 -0.69 23.46 -12.62
N TYR A 488 -0.08 22.43 -13.20
CA TYR A 488 -0.83 21.28 -13.71
C TYR A 488 -1.43 20.44 -12.58
N ILE A 489 -0.67 20.21 -11.50
CA ILE A 489 -1.15 19.53 -10.30
C ILE A 489 -2.30 20.32 -9.67
N CYS A 490 -2.15 21.64 -9.50
CA CYS A 490 -3.19 22.48 -8.92
C CYS A 490 -4.45 22.55 -9.80
N SER A 491 -4.31 22.58 -11.13
CA SER A 491 -5.43 22.48 -12.06
C SER A 491 -6.19 21.16 -11.91
N TYR A 492 -5.48 20.04 -11.72
CA TYR A 492 -6.12 18.76 -11.41
C TYR A 492 -6.89 18.82 -10.08
N LEU A 493 -6.25 19.35 -9.03
CA LEU A 493 -6.81 19.44 -7.69
C LEU A 493 -8.00 20.40 -7.60
N HIS A 494 -8.01 21.50 -8.35
CA HIS A 494 -9.13 22.45 -8.40
C HIS A 494 -10.40 21.80 -8.93
N ARG A 495 -10.31 20.81 -9.82
CA ARG A 495 -11.50 20.06 -10.26
C ARG A 495 -12.16 19.26 -9.13
N LEU A 496 -11.43 18.96 -8.05
CA LEU A 496 -11.92 18.25 -6.87
C LEU A 496 -12.34 19.24 -5.77
N ASP A 497 -11.56 20.29 -5.53
CA ASP A 497 -11.85 21.35 -4.56
C ASP A 497 -11.28 22.70 -5.03
N ASN A 498 -12.17 23.64 -5.37
CA ASN A 498 -11.83 25.00 -5.81
C ASN A 498 -11.17 25.86 -4.71
N LYS A 499 -11.09 25.39 -3.45
CA LYS A 499 -10.47 26.13 -2.34
C LYS A 499 -8.98 25.80 -2.13
N ILE A 500 -8.38 24.98 -2.99
CA ILE A 500 -6.98 24.59 -2.87
C ILE A 500 -6.07 25.75 -3.31
N CYS A 501 -5.15 26.16 -2.45
CA CYS A 501 -4.17 27.20 -2.78
C CYS A 501 -2.87 26.57 -3.32
N THR A 502 -2.34 27.10 -4.42
CA THR A 502 -1.10 26.62 -5.04
C THR A 502 0.10 26.66 -4.08
N SER A 503 0.22 27.72 -3.27
CA SER A 503 1.29 27.87 -2.29
C SER A 503 1.28 26.79 -1.21
N ASP A 504 0.08 26.36 -0.80
CA ASP A 504 -0.09 25.38 0.27
C ASP A 504 0.28 23.98 -0.22
N VAL A 505 -0.06 23.67 -1.47
CA VAL A 505 0.33 22.43 -2.14
C VAL A 505 1.85 22.37 -2.32
N GLU A 506 2.46 23.46 -2.80
CA GLU A 506 3.91 23.53 -2.98
C GLU A 506 4.67 23.41 -1.64
N CYS A 507 4.19 24.07 -0.58
CA CYS A 507 4.76 23.97 0.76
C CYS A 507 4.63 22.55 1.34
N LEU A 508 3.47 21.90 1.16
CA LEU A 508 3.23 20.53 1.60
C LEU A 508 4.17 19.54 0.90
N MET A 509 4.30 19.65 -0.43
CA MET A 509 5.20 18.79 -1.20
C MET A 509 6.67 19.05 -0.85
N GLY A 510 7.05 20.31 -0.64
CA GLY A 510 8.40 20.68 -0.21
C GLY A 510 8.78 20.20 1.20
N ARG A 511 7.80 19.99 2.09
CA ARG A 511 8.00 19.36 3.42
C ARG A 511 8.21 17.84 3.34
N LEU A 512 7.75 17.20 2.28
CA LEU A 512 7.73 15.74 2.11
C LEU A 512 8.74 15.29 1.03
N GLN A 513 10.01 15.66 1.20
CA GLN A 513 11.07 15.45 0.21
C GLN A 513 11.37 13.97 -0.10
N HIS A 514 11.04 13.06 0.83
CA HIS A 514 11.15 11.61 0.61
C HIS A 514 9.96 11.03 -0.17
N THR A 515 8.86 11.79 -0.31
CA THR A 515 7.65 11.36 -1.05
C THR A 515 7.56 12.06 -2.41
N PHE A 516 7.92 13.34 -2.47
CA PHE A 516 7.90 14.16 -3.68
C PHE A 516 9.24 14.84 -3.90
N ARG A 517 9.76 14.77 -5.14
CA ARG A 517 10.99 15.44 -5.54
C ARG A 517 10.69 16.48 -6.62
N GLN A 518 11.26 17.67 -6.49
CA GLN A 518 11.22 18.69 -7.54
C GLN A 518 12.47 18.57 -8.40
N GLU A 519 12.28 18.43 -9.71
CA GLU A 519 13.34 18.32 -10.70
C GLU A 519 13.20 19.44 -11.74
N MET A 520 14.35 19.89 -12.27
CA MET A 520 14.41 20.84 -13.36
C MET A 520 14.59 20.06 -14.67
N THR A 521 13.61 20.15 -15.58
CA THR A 521 13.67 19.48 -16.88
C THR A 521 13.73 20.50 -18.00
N GLY A 522 14.71 20.40 -18.90
CA GLY A 522 14.87 21.30 -20.07
C GLY A 522 16.29 21.87 -20.20
N VAL A 523 16.56 22.63 -21.27
CA VAL A 523 17.84 23.30 -21.51
C VAL A 523 17.60 24.77 -21.90
N GLY A 524 18.33 25.70 -21.25
CA GLY A 524 18.27 27.13 -21.55
C GLY A 524 16.90 27.76 -21.26
N ALA A 525 16.27 28.35 -22.27
CA ALA A 525 14.97 29.03 -22.14
C ALA A 525 13.76 28.09 -21.93
N SER A 526 13.97 26.77 -21.98
CA SER A 526 12.93 25.73 -21.83
C SER A 526 12.95 25.03 -20.46
N LEU A 527 13.62 25.62 -19.47
CA LEU A 527 13.78 25.03 -18.13
C LEU A 527 12.44 25.06 -17.37
N GLU A 528 11.83 23.89 -17.15
CA GLU A 528 10.58 23.73 -16.40
C GLU A 528 10.82 23.06 -15.04
N LYS A 529 10.15 23.58 -13.99
CA LYS A 529 10.07 22.94 -12.67
C LYS A 529 8.99 21.86 -12.69
N ARG A 530 9.35 20.62 -12.41
CA ARG A 530 8.41 19.49 -12.35
C ARG A 530 8.54 18.72 -11.05
N TRP A 531 7.40 18.30 -10.52
CA TRP A 531 7.32 17.43 -9.35
C TRP A 531 7.13 15.98 -9.79
N LYS A 532 7.89 15.08 -9.16
CA LYS A 532 7.81 13.63 -9.33
C LYS A 532 7.49 12.94 -8.01
N PHE A 533 6.84 11.79 -8.10
CA PHE A 533 6.61 10.90 -6.95
C PHE A 533 7.78 9.94 -6.78
N CYS A 534 8.39 9.94 -5.60
CA CYS A 534 9.55 9.10 -5.26
C CYS A 534 9.36 8.31 -3.95
N GLY A 535 8.11 8.15 -3.48
CA GLY A 535 7.82 7.48 -2.21
C GLY A 535 8.32 6.03 -2.10
N PHE A 536 8.42 5.31 -3.24
CA PHE A 536 8.99 3.95 -3.25
C PHE A 536 10.50 3.92 -3.08
N GLU A 537 11.21 4.98 -3.50
CA GLU A 537 12.65 5.12 -3.29
C GLU A 537 12.95 5.45 -1.82
N GLY A 538 12.12 6.28 -1.19
CA GLY A 538 12.24 6.65 0.22
C GLY A 538 12.14 5.46 1.18
N LEU A 539 11.31 4.45 0.88
CA LEU A 539 11.18 3.21 1.66
C LEU A 539 12.45 2.34 1.65
N LYS A 540 13.36 2.52 0.69
CA LYS A 540 14.65 1.80 0.67
C LYS A 540 15.73 2.48 1.51
N LEU A 541 15.49 3.73 1.95
CA LEU A 541 16.43 4.60 2.68
C LEU A 541 16.09 4.75 4.17
N THR A 542 14.94 4.27 4.62
CA THR A 542 14.51 4.15 6.02
C THR A 542 14.33 2.70 6.38
#